data_AF-A0A097EET0-F1
#
_entry.id   AF-A0A097EET0-F1
#
_cell.length_a   1.000
_cell.length_b   1.000
_cell.length_c   1.000
_cell.angle_alpha   90.00
_cell.angle_beta   90.00
_cell.angle_gamma   90.00
#
_symmetry.space_group_name_H-M   'P 1'
#
loop_
_entity.id
_entity.type
_entity.pdbx_description
1 polymer ?
#
loop_
_entity_poly.entity_id
_entity_poly.type
_entity_poly.pdbx_seq_one_letter_code
_entity_poly.pdbx_strand_id
1 'polypeptide(L)'
;MGPDHVFCMVLGAAITLAIQWYGRRKVRQATVSPDLEARQNIDLLDAENARRIGQIDRLQERLATVESIVTDRAHRLGHEIEQLRAG
;
A
#
# COMPACT_ATOMS: atom_id res chain seq x y z
N MET A 1 -16.19 62.82 -4.66
CA MET A 1 -15.08 61.92 -4.28
C MET A 1 -14.05 61.98 -5.39
N GLY A 2 -12.84 62.47 -5.08
CA GLY A 2 -11.80 62.68 -6.09
C GLY A 2 -11.25 61.35 -6.66
N PRO A 3 -10.60 61.40 -7.85
CA PRO A 3 -10.02 60.24 -8.52
C PRO A 3 -9.01 59.46 -7.67
N ASP A 4 -8.38 60.12 -6.68
CA ASP A 4 -7.35 59.53 -5.82
C ASP A 4 -7.88 58.40 -4.90
N HIS A 5 -9.14 58.48 -4.45
CA HIS A 5 -9.72 57.45 -3.58
C HIS A 5 -10.04 56.15 -4.31
N VAL A 6 -10.43 56.25 -5.59
CA VAL A 6 -10.68 55.10 -6.45
C VAL A 6 -9.38 54.33 -6.67
N PHE A 7 -8.28 55.04 -6.88
CA PHE A 7 -6.96 54.44 -7.03
C PHE A 7 -6.51 53.67 -5.78
N CYS A 8 -6.66 54.27 -4.58
CA CYS A 8 -6.36 53.61 -3.32
C CYS A 8 -7.22 52.36 -3.07
N MET A 9 -8.51 52.39 -3.44
CA MET A 9 -9.41 51.25 -3.29
C MET A 9 -9.02 50.09 -4.21
N VAL A 10 -8.70 50.38 -5.48
CA VAL A 10 -8.25 49.37 -6.45
C VAL A 10 -6.90 48.77 -6.03
N LEU A 11 -5.97 49.59 -5.56
CA LEU A 11 -4.68 49.13 -5.07
C LEU A 11 -4.83 48.20 -3.84
N GLY A 12 -5.68 48.57 -2.88
CA GLY A 12 -5.98 47.74 -1.72
C GLY A 12 -6.57 46.39 -2.11
N ALA A 13 -7.55 46.38 -3.03
CA ALA A 13 -8.15 45.16 -3.54
C ALA A 13 -7.12 44.26 -4.25
N ALA A 14 -6.22 44.85 -5.06
CA ALA A 14 -5.15 44.11 -5.72
C ALA A 14 -4.20 43.45 -4.72
N ILE A 15 -3.82 44.16 -3.64
CA ILE A 15 -2.96 43.62 -2.58
C ILE A 15 -3.65 42.46 -1.87
N THR A 16 -4.93 42.59 -1.51
CA THR A 16 -5.68 41.52 -0.85
C THR A 16 -5.79 40.28 -1.74
N LEU A 17 -6.08 40.45 -3.04
CA LEU A 17 -6.15 39.35 -4.00
C LEU A 17 -4.79 38.67 -4.19
N ALA A 18 -3.70 39.43 -4.21
CA ALA A 18 -2.35 38.87 -4.31
C ALA A 18 -2.02 37.99 -3.09
N ILE A 19 -2.37 38.42 -1.88
CA ILE A 19 -2.19 37.63 -0.65
C ILE A 19 -3.04 36.35 -0.71
N GLN A 20 -4.32 36.46 -1.07
CA GLN A 20 -5.21 35.30 -1.19
C GLN A 20 -4.75 34.30 -2.25
N TRP A 21 -4.29 34.79 -3.40
CA TRP A 21 -3.75 33.97 -4.47
C TRP A 21 -2.48 33.23 -4.01
N TYR A 22 -1.56 33.94 -3.35
CA TYR A 22 -0.34 33.34 -2.83
C TYR A 22 -0.62 32.27 -1.78
N GLY A 23 -1.52 32.56 -0.83
CA GLY A 23 -1.96 31.59 0.18
C GLY A 23 -2.59 30.34 -0.46
N ARG A 24 -3.53 30.53 -1.39
CA ARG A 24 -4.20 29.43 -2.09
C ARG A 24 -3.21 28.60 -2.92
N ARG A 25 -2.23 29.24 -3.57
CA ARG A 25 -1.19 28.55 -4.33
C ARG A 25 -0.31 27.67 -3.44
N LYS A 26 0.13 28.21 -2.29
CA LYS A 26 1.00 27.47 -1.36
C LYS A 26 0.28 26.28 -0.72
N VAL A 27 -1.00 26.46 -0.33
CA VAL A 27 -1.81 25.35 0.22
C VAL A 27 -1.99 24.24 -0.82
N ARG A 28 -2.33 24.58 -2.08
CA ARG A 28 -2.46 23.58 -3.14
C ARG A 28 -1.18 22.79 -3.37
N GLN A 29 -0.03 23.45 -3.34
CA GLN A 29 1.27 22.77 -3.50
C GLN A 29 1.55 21.83 -2.32
N ALA A 30 1.25 22.26 -1.09
CA ALA A 30 1.45 21.47 0.11
C ALA A 30 0.50 20.26 0.21
N THR A 31 -0.68 20.29 -0.40
CA THR A 31 -1.63 19.16 -0.36
C THR A 31 -1.42 18.17 -1.50
N VAL A 32 -0.95 18.62 -2.68
CA VAL A 32 -0.79 17.74 -3.85
C VAL A 32 0.41 16.81 -3.72
N SER A 33 1.55 17.29 -3.24
CA SER A 33 2.76 16.46 -3.10
C SER A 33 2.59 15.26 -2.14
N PRO A 34 2.11 15.44 -0.89
CA PRO A 34 1.99 14.32 0.03
C PRO A 34 0.90 13.33 -0.39
N ASP A 35 -0.17 13.77 -1.07
CA ASP A 35 -1.22 12.87 -1.55
C ASP A 35 -0.71 11.95 -2.66
N LEU A 36 0.14 12.47 -3.56
CA LEU A 36 0.74 11.66 -4.62
C LEU A 36 1.73 10.62 -4.07
N GLU A 37 2.61 11.03 -3.15
CA GLU A 37 3.56 10.11 -2.51
C GLU A 37 2.84 9.05 -1.66
N ALA A 38 1.80 9.44 -0.92
CA ALA A 38 0.98 8.49 -0.16
C ALA A 38 0.32 7.45 -1.07
N ARG A 39 -0.26 7.87 -2.20
CA ARG A 39 -0.86 6.96 -3.19
C ARG A 39 0.17 6.01 -3.78
N GLN A 40 1.34 6.51 -4.19
CA GLN A 40 2.40 5.67 -4.73
C GLN A 40 2.88 4.63 -3.70
N ASN A 41 3.02 5.02 -2.43
CA ASN A 41 3.40 4.10 -1.36
C ASN A 41 2.33 3.03 -1.12
N ILE A 42 1.04 3.39 -1.18
CA ILE A 42 -0.07 2.43 -1.06
C ILE A 42 0.00 1.41 -2.20
N ASP A 43 0.14 1.87 -3.44
CA ASP A 43 0.21 0.98 -4.62
C ASP A 43 1.41 0.01 -4.52
N LEU A 44 2.56 0.49 -4.04
CA LEU A 44 3.74 -0.35 -3.79
C LEU A 44 3.49 -1.38 -2.68
N LEU A 45 2.88 -0.97 -1.56
CA LEU A 45 2.55 -1.86 -0.45
C LEU A 45 1.54 -2.94 -0.87
N ASP A 46 0.55 -2.60 -1.69
CA ASP A 46 -0.41 -3.56 -2.22
C ASP A 46 0.25 -4.59 -3.14
N ALA A 47 1.17 -4.14 -4.02
CA ALA A 47 1.95 -5.04 -4.86
C ALA A 47 2.84 -5.98 -4.02
N GLU A 48 3.49 -5.46 -2.97
CA GLU A 48 4.28 -6.28 -2.04
C GLU A 48 3.42 -7.28 -1.28
N ASN A 49 2.25 -6.86 -0.79
CA ASN A 49 1.32 -7.73 -0.08
C ASN A 49 0.83 -8.87 -0.98
N ALA A 50 0.45 -8.59 -2.23
CA ALA A 50 0.05 -9.61 -3.19
C ALA A 50 1.18 -10.64 -3.42
N ARG A 51 2.43 -10.18 -3.53
CA ARG A 51 3.60 -11.06 -3.66
C ARG A 51 3.81 -11.92 -2.41
N ARG A 52 3.68 -11.35 -1.21
CA ARG A 52 3.85 -12.07 0.06
C ARG A 52 2.76 -13.13 0.24
N ILE A 53 1.51 -12.82 -0.07
CA ILE A 53 0.39 -13.78 -0.03
C ILE A 53 0.70 -14.97 -0.94
N GLY A 54 1.10 -14.74 -2.18
CA GLY A 54 1.46 -15.84 -3.08
C GLY A 54 2.72 -16.63 -2.66
N GLN A 55 3.60 -16.07 -1.83
CA GLN A 55 4.67 -16.84 -1.19
C GLN A 55 4.14 -17.71 -0.05
N ILE A 56 3.24 -17.17 0.76
CA ILE A 56 2.58 -17.90 1.87
C ILE A 56 1.79 -19.08 1.31
N ASP A 57 0.99 -18.90 0.25
CA ASP A 57 0.19 -19.98 -0.35
C ASP A 57 1.07 -21.15 -0.80
N ARG A 58 2.19 -20.85 -1.48
CA ARG A 58 3.15 -21.88 -1.90
C ARG A 58 3.83 -22.57 -0.72
N LEU A 59 4.07 -21.86 0.39
CA LEU A 59 4.60 -22.46 1.60
C LEU A 59 3.58 -23.38 2.25
N GLN A 60 2.30 -22.98 2.29
CA GLN A 60 1.22 -23.80 2.84
C GLN A 60 1.03 -25.10 2.05
N GLU A 61 1.03 -25.05 0.71
CA GLU A 61 0.93 -26.25 -0.13
C GLU A 61 2.08 -27.23 0.13
N ARG A 62 3.31 -26.72 0.24
CA ARG A 62 4.48 -27.52 0.56
C ARG A 62 4.41 -28.10 1.97
N LEU A 63 3.90 -27.34 2.93
CA LEU A 63 3.77 -27.77 4.32
C LEU A 63 2.73 -28.87 4.44
N ALA A 64 1.59 -28.76 3.75
CA ALA A 64 0.58 -29.81 3.67
C ALA A 64 1.15 -31.09 3.02
N THR A 65 1.98 -30.96 1.98
CA THR A 65 2.67 -32.09 1.37
C THR A 65 3.61 -32.80 2.36
N VAL A 66 4.41 -32.02 3.10
CA VAL A 66 5.33 -32.56 4.12
C VAL A 66 4.55 -33.26 5.23
N GLU A 67 3.46 -32.65 5.71
CA GLU A 67 2.59 -33.23 6.74
C GLU A 67 2.01 -34.57 6.30
N SER A 68 1.52 -34.68 5.06
CA SER A 68 1.02 -35.94 4.50
C SER A 68 2.10 -37.03 4.40
N ILE A 69 3.35 -36.65 4.07
CA ILE A 69 4.46 -37.61 4.00
C ILE A 69 4.80 -38.13 5.40
N VAL A 70 4.95 -37.22 6.36
CA VAL A 70 5.37 -37.54 7.73
C VAL A 70 4.30 -38.35 8.47
N THR A 71 3.02 -38.06 8.24
CA THR A 71 1.93 -38.72 8.95
C THR A 71 1.45 -39.98 8.22
N ASP A 72 0.86 -39.84 7.03
CA ASP A 72 0.16 -40.95 6.38
C ASP A 72 1.13 -41.94 5.73
N ARG A 73 2.08 -41.43 4.92
CA ARG A 73 2.97 -42.30 4.16
C ARG A 73 3.94 -43.05 5.06
N ALA A 74 4.50 -42.38 6.07
CA ALA A 74 5.40 -43.04 7.02
C ALA A 74 4.69 -44.15 7.81
N HIS A 75 3.44 -43.91 8.25
CA HIS A 75 2.66 -44.92 8.96
C HIS A 75 2.33 -46.12 8.07
N ARG A 76 1.88 -45.87 6.83
CA ARG A 76 1.60 -46.92 5.84
C ARG A 76 2.85 -47.76 5.56
N LEU A 77 3.99 -47.12 5.32
CA LEU A 77 5.25 -47.81 5.05
C LEU A 77 5.66 -48.70 6.23
N GLY A 78 5.53 -48.22 7.48
CA GLY A 78 5.81 -49.03 8.65
C GLY A 78 4.92 -50.28 8.74
N HIS A 79 3.65 -50.14 8.39
CA HIS A 79 2.70 -51.25 8.36
C HIS A 79 3.01 -52.26 7.25
N GLU A 80 3.38 -51.79 6.05
CA GLU A 80 3.82 -52.63 4.94
C GLU A 80 5.11 -53.41 5.28
N ILE A 81 6.07 -52.77 5.96
CA ILE A 81 7.30 -53.42 6.43
C ILE A 81 6.97 -54.53 7.44
N GLU A 82 6.09 -54.27 8.41
CA GLU A 82 5.74 -55.27 9.41
C GLU A 82 5.00 -56.46 8.79
N GLN A 83 4.12 -56.23 7.80
CA GLN A 83 3.49 -57.31 7.04
C GLN A 83 4.49 -58.18 6.29
N LEU A 84 5.49 -57.57 5.65
CA LEU A 84 6.56 -58.30 4.96
C LEU A 84 7.47 -59.07 5.92
N ARG A 85 7.57 -58.65 7.18
CA ARG A 85 8.38 -59.33 8.21
C ARG A 85 7.65 -60.50 8.86
N ALA A 86 6.32 -60.41 8.97
CA ALA A 86 5.49 -61.42 9.62
C ALA A 86 5.07 -62.57 8.69
N GLY A 87 5.20 -62.41 7.37
CA GLY A 87 4.98 -63.45 6.34
C GLY A 87 6.27 -64.16 5.96
#